data_AF-A0A7V9EWR6-F1
#
_entry.id   AF-A0A7V9EWR6-F1
#
_cell.length_a   1.000
_cell.length_b   1.000
_cell.length_c   1.000
_cell.angle_alpha   90.00
_cell.angle_beta   90.00
_cell.angle_gamma   90.00
#
_symmetry.space_group_name_H-M   'P 1'
#
loop_
_entity.id
_entity.type
_entity.pdbx_description
1 polymer ?
#
loop_
_entity_poly.entity_id
_entity_poly.type
_entity_poly.pdbx_seq_one_letter_code
_entity_poly.pdbx_strand_id
1 'polypeptide(L)'
;MRGLTKVESGKDRKMFARDAGMGSISFLSILAGTLVAFASFAVLLAIVGGILAAVGIDTATLTANDYERLGIGSAVVAALVLFLSYFFGGYIAGRLARRAGALNGGLVLVLAIVIGAVVALLVGTQTETENVAANLRVIGVPTSGADFGTIATVAGIVTLVAMIAGAVLGGIKGERWHGKLAARAWSPDVGPPAVAHREEDEAEQRQREREQQEHQRQQEQARRPWDTTGSTPATEPAYQGGQPPADAGPTTSGDWDQSETRTWGDSPDGGPTPVADPDGDRGSSGPQDRPRRERPLRSGGRG
;
A
#
# COMPACT_ATOMS: atom_id res chain seq x y z
N MET A 1 26.03 -25.91 30.02
CA MET A 1 25.86 -25.50 28.61
C MET A 1 24.90 -26.49 27.93
N ARG A 2 23.66 -26.10 27.63
CA ARG A 2 22.66 -26.96 26.99
C ARG A 2 22.13 -26.23 25.76
N GLY A 3 22.67 -26.56 24.60
CA GLY A 3 22.29 -25.97 23.32
C GLY A 3 20.90 -26.44 22.90
N LEU A 4 19.95 -25.52 22.88
CA LEU A 4 18.65 -25.73 22.25
C LEU A 4 18.80 -25.38 20.76
N THR A 5 19.10 -26.37 19.94
CA THR A 5 18.82 -26.24 18.50
C THR A 5 17.30 -26.26 18.35
N LYS A 6 16.70 -25.08 18.27
CA LYS A 6 15.28 -24.88 18.02
C LYS A 6 14.95 -25.54 16.68
N VAL A 7 14.35 -26.73 16.73
CA VAL A 7 13.91 -27.46 15.53
C VAL A 7 12.72 -26.69 14.97
N GLU A 8 12.95 -25.96 13.88
CA GLU A 8 11.90 -25.25 13.16
C GLU A 8 10.76 -26.21 12.80
N SER A 9 9.55 -25.82 13.20
CA SER A 9 8.34 -26.60 13.00
C SER A 9 8.05 -26.68 11.51
N GLY A 10 7.49 -27.82 11.04
CA GLY A 10 7.06 -27.94 9.64
C GLY A 10 6.05 -26.87 9.19
N LYS A 11 5.41 -26.19 10.14
CA LYS A 11 4.57 -25.00 9.89
C LYS A 11 5.38 -23.77 9.51
N ASP A 12 6.57 -23.58 10.11
CA ASP A 12 7.48 -22.48 9.80
C ASP A 12 8.03 -22.64 8.38
N ARG A 13 8.40 -23.87 7.98
CA ARG A 13 8.77 -24.16 6.57
C ARG A 13 7.66 -23.84 5.57
N LYS A 14 6.39 -24.09 5.90
CA LYS A 14 5.24 -23.73 5.05
C LYS A 14 4.97 -22.23 5.05
N MET A 15 5.24 -21.54 6.15
CA MET A 15 5.15 -20.08 6.25
C MET A 15 6.25 -19.42 5.43
N PHE A 16 7.50 -19.89 5.54
CA PHE A 16 8.62 -19.45 4.71
C PHE A 16 8.44 -19.81 3.23
N ALA A 17 7.82 -20.94 2.88
CA ALA A 17 7.49 -21.24 1.48
C ALA A 17 6.35 -20.35 0.92
N ARG A 18 5.38 -19.95 1.75
CA ARG A 18 4.36 -18.95 1.40
C ARG A 18 4.95 -17.54 1.29
N ASP A 19 5.92 -17.21 2.15
CA ASP A 19 6.63 -15.93 2.12
C ASP A 19 7.70 -15.86 1.02
N ALA A 20 8.24 -16.99 0.57
CA ALA A 20 9.30 -17.06 -0.44
C ALA A 20 8.81 -17.17 -1.89
N GLY A 21 7.51 -17.40 -2.15
CA GLY A 21 7.12 -17.90 -3.49
C GLY A 21 5.81 -17.45 -4.15
N MET A 22 4.85 -16.81 -3.49
CA MET A 22 3.56 -16.52 -4.17
C MET A 22 3.09 -15.10 -3.93
N GLY A 23 3.41 -14.22 -4.87
CA GLY A 23 2.62 -13.02 -5.05
C GLY A 23 1.21 -13.40 -5.48
N SER A 24 0.21 -12.95 -4.71
CA SER A 24 -1.17 -13.35 -4.92
C SER A 24 -1.70 -12.80 -6.25
N ILE A 25 -2.28 -13.70 -7.04
CA ILE A 25 -3.10 -13.35 -8.20
C ILE A 25 -4.43 -12.81 -7.66
N SER A 26 -4.79 -11.58 -8.03
CA SER A 26 -6.04 -10.95 -7.59
C SER A 26 -6.94 -10.70 -8.78
N PHE A 27 -8.07 -11.39 -8.83
CA PHE A 27 -9.04 -11.24 -9.92
C PHE A 27 -9.53 -9.81 -10.08
N LEU A 28 -9.79 -9.12 -8.97
CA LEU A 28 -10.28 -7.73 -8.99
C LEU A 28 -9.25 -6.75 -9.55
N SER A 29 -7.97 -7.00 -9.27
CA SER A 29 -6.84 -6.25 -9.84
C SER A 29 -6.78 -6.44 -11.35
N ILE A 30 -6.89 -7.69 -11.82
CA ILE A 30 -6.85 -8.04 -13.24
C ILE A 30 -8.05 -7.43 -13.97
N LEU A 31 -9.25 -7.52 -13.38
CA LEU A 31 -10.47 -6.95 -13.93
C LEU A 31 -10.35 -5.43 -14.07
N ALA A 32 -9.92 -4.74 -13.01
CA ALA A 32 -9.72 -3.29 -13.05
C ALA A 32 -8.69 -2.89 -14.10
N GLY A 33 -7.56 -3.61 -14.19
CA GLY A 33 -6.56 -3.40 -15.23
C GLY A 33 -7.10 -3.62 -16.64
N THR A 34 -7.95 -4.63 -16.83
CA THR A 34 -8.57 -4.95 -18.14
C THR A 34 -9.54 -3.86 -18.58
N LEU A 35 -10.38 -3.35 -17.67
CA LEU A 35 -11.27 -2.22 -17.96
C LEU A 35 -10.47 -0.96 -18.32
N VAL A 36 -9.36 -0.69 -17.63
CA VAL A 36 -8.48 0.44 -17.93
C VAL A 36 -7.78 0.27 -19.27
N ALA A 37 -7.38 -0.95 -19.64
CA ALA A 37 -6.81 -1.22 -20.96
C ALA A 37 -7.82 -0.86 -22.06
N PHE A 38 -9.07 -1.35 -21.97
CA PHE A 38 -10.12 -1.04 -22.95
C PHE A 38 -10.46 0.45 -23.00
N ALA A 39 -10.59 1.12 -21.85
CA ALA A 39 -10.84 2.55 -21.81
C ALA A 39 -9.69 3.35 -22.44
N SER A 40 -8.44 3.01 -22.09
CA SER A 40 -7.25 3.66 -22.65
C SER A 40 -7.13 3.42 -24.15
N PHE A 41 -7.46 2.21 -24.61
CA PHE A 41 -7.48 1.87 -26.04
C PHE A 41 -8.48 2.75 -26.78
N ALA A 42 -9.72 2.87 -26.30
CA ALA A 42 -10.74 3.70 -26.92
C ALA A 42 -10.32 5.18 -27.00
N VAL A 43 -9.75 5.72 -25.92
CA VAL A 43 -9.26 7.11 -25.88
C VAL A 43 -8.11 7.32 -26.86
N LEU A 44 -7.10 6.44 -26.85
CA LEU A 44 -5.95 6.54 -27.75
C LEU A 44 -6.37 6.40 -29.22
N LEU A 45 -7.31 5.50 -29.50
CA LEU A 45 -7.85 5.32 -30.85
C LEU A 45 -8.62 6.56 -31.31
N ALA A 46 -9.42 7.18 -30.43
CA ALA A 46 -10.11 8.43 -30.72
C ALA A 46 -9.13 9.58 -31.02
N ILE A 47 -8.01 9.66 -30.28
CA ILE A 47 -6.95 10.64 -30.53
C ILE A 47 -6.33 10.40 -31.91
N VAL A 48 -5.95 9.16 -32.24
CA VAL A 48 -5.38 8.82 -33.54
C VAL A 48 -6.37 9.14 -34.66
N GLY A 49 -7.63 8.77 -34.52
CA GLY A 49 -8.69 9.09 -35.48
C GLY A 49 -8.88 10.60 -35.66
N GLY A 50 -8.86 11.37 -34.57
CA GLY A 50 -8.92 12.83 -34.62
C GLY A 50 -7.73 13.47 -35.34
N ILE A 51 -6.51 12.95 -35.13
CA ILE A 51 -5.32 13.40 -35.85
C ILE A 51 -5.47 13.11 -37.35
N LEU A 52 -5.85 11.89 -37.73
CA LEU A 52 -6.05 11.51 -39.13
C LEU A 52 -7.08 12.40 -39.83
N ALA A 53 -8.20 12.69 -39.16
CA ALA A 53 -9.22 13.60 -39.66
C ALA A 53 -8.67 15.03 -39.85
N ALA A 54 -7.82 15.51 -38.93
CA ALA A 54 -7.23 16.85 -39.01
C ALA A 54 -6.23 17.01 -40.16
N VAL A 55 -5.51 15.94 -40.55
CA VAL A 55 -4.65 15.93 -41.75
C VAL A 55 -5.40 15.57 -43.04
N GLY A 56 -6.73 15.45 -42.99
CA GLY A 56 -7.56 15.19 -44.17
C GLY A 56 -7.48 13.77 -44.70
N ILE A 57 -7.03 12.81 -43.87
CA ILE A 57 -7.04 11.39 -44.21
C ILE A 57 -8.42 10.86 -43.87
N ASP A 58 -9.24 10.64 -44.90
CA ASP A 58 -10.53 9.97 -44.76
C ASP A 58 -10.32 8.45 -44.81
N THR A 59 -10.39 7.82 -43.64
CA THR A 59 -10.27 6.36 -43.51
C THR A 59 -11.38 5.59 -44.22
N ALA A 60 -12.50 6.24 -44.59
CA ALA A 60 -13.63 5.60 -45.27
C ALA A 60 -13.41 5.40 -46.78
N THR A 61 -12.43 6.07 -47.40
CA THR A 61 -12.22 6.07 -48.86
C THR A 61 -10.91 5.41 -49.30
N LEU A 62 -10.16 4.80 -48.37
CA LEU A 62 -8.88 4.17 -48.64
C LEU A 62 -9.00 3.02 -49.67
N THR A 63 -8.13 3.01 -50.68
CA THR A 63 -8.05 1.94 -51.68
C THR A 63 -7.02 0.87 -51.29
N ALA A 64 -7.07 -0.33 -51.89
CA ALA A 64 -6.15 -1.45 -51.60
C ALA A 64 -4.65 -1.06 -51.66
N ASN A 65 -4.27 -0.19 -52.59
CA ASN A 65 -2.89 0.31 -52.72
C ASN A 65 -2.49 1.28 -51.59
N ASP A 66 -3.45 2.07 -51.08
CA ASP A 66 -3.21 2.95 -49.93
C ASP A 66 -3.02 2.13 -48.66
N TYR A 67 -3.71 1.00 -48.53
CA TYR A 67 -3.51 0.04 -47.43
C TYR A 67 -2.12 -0.60 -47.43
N GLU A 68 -1.49 -0.82 -48.59
CA GLU A 68 -0.15 -1.39 -48.64
C GLU A 68 0.91 -0.38 -48.18
N ARG A 69 0.79 0.89 -48.60
CA ARG A 69 1.71 1.98 -48.20
C ARG A 69 1.47 2.47 -46.78
N LEU A 70 0.21 2.54 -46.34
CA LEU A 70 -0.16 2.85 -44.97
C LEU A 70 0.05 1.66 -44.05
N GLY A 71 0.13 0.43 -44.57
CA GLY A 71 0.09 -0.81 -43.79
C GLY A 71 1.18 -0.92 -42.74
N ILE A 72 2.42 -0.50 -43.04
CA ILE A 72 3.51 -0.53 -42.06
C ILE A 72 3.33 0.60 -41.03
N GLY A 73 3.02 1.81 -41.47
CA GLY A 73 2.85 2.97 -40.58
C GLY A 73 1.66 2.78 -39.63
N SER A 74 0.52 2.31 -40.16
CA SER A 74 -0.67 2.01 -39.38
C SER A 74 -0.47 0.83 -38.45
N ALA A 75 0.26 -0.23 -38.86
CA ALA A 75 0.63 -1.34 -37.98
C ALA A 75 1.50 -0.87 -36.81
N VAL A 76 2.49 0.01 -37.05
CA VAL A 76 3.33 0.57 -35.99
C VAL A 76 2.49 1.42 -35.02
N VAL A 77 1.63 2.30 -35.54
CA VAL A 77 0.75 3.12 -34.70
C VAL A 77 -0.22 2.24 -33.88
N ALA A 78 -0.82 1.23 -34.50
CA ALA A 78 -1.71 0.29 -33.82
C ALA A 78 -0.98 -0.48 -32.71
N ALA A 79 0.23 -0.98 -33.00
CA ALA A 79 1.07 -1.66 -32.02
C ALA A 79 1.44 -0.74 -30.85
N LEU A 80 1.75 0.54 -31.11
CA LEU A 80 2.04 1.53 -30.07
C LEU A 80 0.81 1.86 -29.21
N VAL A 81 -0.35 2.04 -29.84
CA VAL A 81 -1.62 2.29 -29.14
C VAL A 81 -1.96 1.12 -28.22
N LEU A 82 -1.86 -0.10 -28.73
CA LEU A 82 -2.10 -1.32 -27.95
C LEU A 82 -1.06 -1.50 -26.86
N PHE A 83 0.22 -1.28 -27.15
CA PHE A 83 1.28 -1.29 -26.14
C PHE A 83 0.97 -0.31 -24.99
N LEU A 84 0.61 0.95 -25.29
CA LEU A 84 0.28 1.96 -24.28
C LEU A 84 -0.98 1.59 -23.49
N SER A 85 -2.03 1.15 -24.18
CA SER A 85 -3.28 0.72 -23.55
C SER A 85 -3.03 -0.40 -22.54
N TYR A 86 -2.33 -1.46 -22.95
CA TYR A 86 -2.01 -2.59 -22.08
C TYR A 86 -0.99 -2.21 -20.99
N PHE A 87 -0.10 -1.26 -21.26
CA PHE A 87 0.77 -0.67 -20.25
C PHE A 87 -0.02 0.03 -19.14
N PHE A 88 -1.02 0.84 -19.46
CA PHE A 88 -1.87 1.47 -18.45
C PHE A 88 -2.72 0.45 -17.68
N GLY A 89 -3.29 -0.53 -18.38
CA GLY A 89 -4.06 -1.61 -17.74
C GLY A 89 -3.21 -2.45 -16.79
N GLY A 90 -2.03 -2.88 -17.26
CA GLY A 90 -1.05 -3.59 -16.44
C GLY A 90 -0.59 -2.76 -15.25
N TYR A 91 -0.38 -1.45 -15.41
CA TYR A 91 0.00 -0.56 -14.32
C TYR A 91 -1.04 -0.48 -13.21
N ILE A 92 -2.33 -0.40 -13.54
CA ILE A 92 -3.41 -0.42 -12.55
C ILE A 92 -3.52 -1.78 -11.88
N ALA A 93 -3.40 -2.88 -12.64
CA ALA A 93 -3.36 -4.21 -12.06
C ALA A 93 -2.18 -4.36 -11.08
N GLY A 94 -0.98 -3.91 -11.47
CA GLY A 94 0.22 -3.93 -10.64
C GLY A 94 0.12 -3.08 -9.38
N ARG A 95 -0.56 -1.93 -9.43
CA ARG A 95 -0.85 -1.09 -8.24
C ARG A 95 -1.77 -1.77 -7.23
N LEU A 96 -2.66 -2.64 -7.70
CA LEU A 96 -3.60 -3.38 -6.86
C LEU A 96 -3.03 -4.75 -6.42
N ALA A 97 -1.96 -5.21 -7.06
CA ALA A 97 -1.29 -6.48 -6.78
C ALA A 97 -0.17 -6.30 -5.74
N ARG A 98 -0.27 -6.98 -4.60
CA ARG A 98 0.60 -6.70 -3.45
C ARG A 98 2.04 -7.24 -3.59
N ARG A 99 2.29 -8.23 -4.47
CA ARG A 99 3.62 -8.90 -4.67
C ARG A 99 3.80 -9.60 -6.05
N ALA A 100 2.95 -9.31 -7.04
CA ALA A 100 2.93 -10.03 -8.33
C ALA A 100 2.50 -9.11 -9.49
N GLY A 101 3.11 -7.94 -9.60
CA GLY A 101 2.73 -6.94 -10.61
C GLY A 101 2.91 -7.45 -12.03
N ALA A 102 4.02 -8.13 -12.33
CA ALA A 102 4.27 -8.73 -13.64
C ALA A 102 3.21 -9.79 -14.02
N LEU A 103 2.89 -10.69 -13.08
CA LEU A 103 1.91 -11.77 -13.30
C LEU A 103 0.49 -11.20 -13.45
N ASN A 104 0.06 -10.31 -12.56
CA ASN A 104 -1.26 -9.70 -12.65
C ASN A 104 -1.38 -8.82 -13.91
N GLY A 105 -0.31 -8.10 -14.29
CA GLY A 105 -0.22 -7.36 -15.55
C GLY A 105 -0.36 -8.28 -16.76
N GLY A 106 0.38 -9.39 -16.83
CA GLY A 106 0.23 -10.38 -17.90
C GLY A 106 -1.17 -10.99 -17.97
N LEU A 107 -1.80 -11.25 -16.82
CA LEU A 107 -3.18 -11.77 -16.76
C LEU A 107 -4.24 -10.77 -17.26
N VAL A 108 -3.94 -9.46 -17.32
CA VAL A 108 -4.83 -8.48 -17.97
C VAL A 108 -5.05 -8.86 -19.43
N LEU A 109 -3.99 -9.25 -20.14
CA LEU A 109 -4.11 -9.68 -21.54
C LEU A 109 -4.92 -10.97 -21.66
N VAL A 110 -4.69 -11.94 -20.77
CA VAL A 110 -5.42 -13.20 -20.78
C VAL A 110 -6.92 -12.95 -20.55
N LEU A 111 -7.27 -12.14 -19.55
CA LEU A 111 -8.67 -11.80 -19.29
C LEU A 111 -9.29 -11.01 -20.44
N ALA A 112 -8.55 -10.09 -21.07
CA ALA A 112 -9.01 -9.36 -22.23
C ALA A 112 -9.36 -10.29 -23.41
N ILE A 113 -8.52 -11.30 -23.67
CA ILE A 113 -8.78 -12.33 -24.69
C ILE A 113 -10.04 -13.13 -24.35
N VAL A 114 -10.20 -13.54 -23.08
CA VAL A 114 -11.40 -14.27 -22.64
C VAL A 114 -12.67 -13.43 -22.83
N ILE A 115 -12.65 -12.17 -22.42
CA ILE A 115 -13.79 -11.25 -22.62
C ILE A 115 -14.06 -11.07 -24.11
N GLY A 116 -13.03 -10.88 -24.93
CA GLY A 116 -13.15 -10.76 -26.38
C GLY A 116 -13.79 -12.00 -27.02
N ALA A 117 -13.38 -13.20 -26.59
CA ALA A 117 -13.95 -14.45 -27.06
C ALA A 117 -15.44 -14.59 -26.66
N VAL A 118 -15.80 -14.22 -25.42
CA VAL A 118 -17.20 -14.24 -24.96
C VAL A 118 -18.05 -13.26 -25.78
N VAL A 119 -17.57 -12.03 -25.99
CA VAL A 119 -18.27 -11.04 -26.82
C VAL A 119 -18.43 -11.53 -28.26
N ALA A 120 -17.38 -12.10 -28.85
CA ALA A 120 -17.42 -12.65 -30.20
C ALA A 120 -18.45 -13.78 -30.33
N LEU A 121 -18.56 -14.67 -29.33
CA LEU A 121 -19.59 -15.72 -29.30
C LEU A 121 -21.00 -15.13 -29.23
N LEU A 122 -21.24 -14.14 -28.37
CA LEU A 122 -22.55 -13.49 -28.21
C LEU A 122 -22.99 -12.69 -29.44
N VAL A 123 -22.04 -12.09 -30.17
CA VAL A 123 -22.31 -11.39 -31.44
C VAL A 123 -22.48 -12.40 -32.58
N GLY A 124 -21.68 -13.47 -32.59
CA GLY A 124 -21.75 -14.54 -33.58
C GLY A 124 -23.09 -15.28 -33.57
N THR A 125 -23.77 -15.36 -32.42
CA THR A 125 -25.13 -15.93 -32.34
C THR A 125 -26.22 -15.03 -32.93
N GLN A 126 -25.93 -13.74 -33.16
CA GLN A 126 -26.89 -12.77 -33.70
C GLN A 126 -26.70 -12.50 -35.20
N THR A 127 -25.64 -13.04 -35.81
CA THR A 127 -25.34 -12.86 -37.23
C THR A 127 -25.70 -14.13 -38.00
N GLU A 128 -26.45 -13.97 -39.10
CA GLU A 128 -26.76 -15.05 -40.05
C GLU A 128 -25.45 -15.79 -40.39
N THR A 129 -25.45 -17.10 -40.13
CA THR A 129 -24.27 -17.98 -40.06
C THR A 129 -23.31 -17.93 -41.25
N GLU A 130 -23.77 -17.42 -42.41
CA GLU A 130 -22.96 -17.24 -43.62
C GLU A 130 -21.85 -16.16 -43.46
N ASN A 131 -22.08 -15.13 -42.65
CA ASN A 131 -21.07 -14.07 -42.41
C ASN A 131 -20.01 -14.44 -41.36
N VAL A 132 -20.29 -15.44 -40.52
CA VAL A 132 -19.37 -15.90 -39.46
C VAL A 132 -18.26 -16.78 -40.05
N ALA A 133 -18.61 -17.66 -41.00
CA ALA A 133 -17.64 -18.48 -41.71
C ALA A 133 -16.69 -17.65 -42.60
N ALA A 134 -17.19 -16.57 -43.22
CA ALA A 134 -16.38 -15.62 -43.97
C ALA A 134 -15.42 -14.83 -43.07
N ASN A 135 -15.87 -14.38 -41.88
CA ASN A 135 -15.03 -13.65 -40.93
C ASN A 135 -13.95 -14.52 -40.27
N LEU A 136 -14.19 -15.81 -40.01
CA LEU A 136 -13.18 -16.73 -39.45
C LEU A 136 -11.96 -16.93 -40.38
N ARG A 137 -12.16 -16.81 -41.71
CA ARG A 137 -11.06 -16.83 -42.70
C ARG A 137 -10.29 -15.51 -42.76
N VAL A 138 -10.93 -14.40 -42.36
CA VAL A 138 -10.35 -13.05 -42.29
C VAL A 138 -9.55 -12.81 -41.00
N ILE A 139 -9.80 -13.59 -39.93
CA ILE A 139 -9.02 -13.54 -38.67
C ILE A 139 -7.54 -13.91 -38.89
N GLY A 140 -7.16 -14.43 -40.07
CA GLY A 140 -5.75 -14.50 -40.47
C GLY A 140 -4.92 -15.41 -39.58
N VAL A 141 -5.53 -16.49 -39.05
CA VAL A 141 -4.78 -17.56 -38.38
C VAL A 141 -3.97 -18.28 -39.45
N PRO A 142 -2.65 -18.10 -39.49
CA PRO A 142 -1.81 -18.68 -40.53
C PRO A 142 -1.80 -20.19 -40.32
N THR A 143 -2.27 -20.95 -41.29
CA THR A 143 -2.31 -22.43 -41.19
C THR A 143 -1.28 -23.10 -42.09
N SER A 144 -0.60 -22.32 -42.93
CA SER A 144 0.48 -22.77 -43.80
C SER A 144 1.74 -21.89 -43.65
N GLY A 145 2.91 -22.46 -44.01
CA GLY A 145 4.19 -21.74 -43.97
C GLY A 145 4.24 -20.48 -44.86
N ALA A 146 3.41 -20.41 -45.90
CA ALA A 146 3.28 -19.24 -46.77
C ALA A 146 2.50 -18.10 -46.09
N ASP A 147 1.49 -18.42 -45.27
CA ASP A 147 0.66 -17.43 -44.57
C ASP A 147 1.50 -16.67 -43.53
N PHE A 148 2.46 -17.35 -42.87
CA PHE A 148 3.38 -16.72 -41.91
C PHE A 148 4.28 -15.63 -42.52
N GLY A 149 4.48 -15.63 -43.84
CA GLY A 149 5.27 -14.61 -44.54
C GLY A 149 4.48 -13.32 -44.85
N THR A 150 3.18 -13.29 -44.59
CA THR A 150 2.33 -12.14 -44.93
C THR A 150 2.58 -10.97 -43.98
N ILE A 151 2.58 -9.74 -44.51
CA ILE A 151 2.72 -8.50 -43.72
C ILE A 151 1.70 -8.45 -42.56
N ALA A 152 0.47 -8.92 -42.80
CA ALA A 152 -0.59 -8.99 -41.80
C ALA A 152 -0.24 -9.90 -40.61
N THR A 153 0.32 -11.09 -40.87
CA THR A 153 0.70 -12.03 -39.81
C THR A 153 1.85 -11.49 -38.98
N VAL A 154 2.88 -10.94 -39.63
CA VAL A 154 4.01 -10.31 -38.93
C VAL A 154 3.52 -9.14 -38.06
N ALA A 155 2.67 -8.27 -38.61
CA ALA A 155 2.07 -7.17 -37.86
C ALA A 155 1.25 -7.65 -36.66
N GLY A 156 0.47 -8.72 -36.83
CA GLY A 156 -0.30 -9.35 -35.75
C GLY A 156 0.59 -9.88 -34.62
N ILE A 157 1.67 -10.60 -34.95
CA ILE A 157 2.63 -11.13 -33.98
C ILE A 157 3.33 -9.98 -33.25
N VAL A 158 3.83 -8.98 -33.98
CA VAL A 158 4.50 -7.80 -33.38
C VAL A 158 3.55 -7.08 -32.42
N THR A 159 2.29 -6.92 -32.81
CA THR A 159 1.26 -6.29 -31.98
C THR A 159 0.99 -7.10 -30.70
N LEU A 160 0.87 -8.42 -30.82
CA LEU A 160 0.69 -9.30 -29.66
C LEU A 160 1.88 -9.21 -28.69
N VAL A 161 3.10 -9.24 -29.22
CA VAL A 161 4.33 -9.06 -28.43
C VAL A 161 4.33 -7.70 -27.74
N ALA A 162 3.92 -6.64 -28.44
CA ALA A 162 3.82 -5.30 -27.88
C ALA A 162 2.77 -5.23 -26.75
N MET A 163 1.60 -5.86 -26.90
CA MET A 163 0.59 -5.94 -25.84
C MET A 163 1.12 -6.66 -24.59
N ILE A 164 1.78 -7.80 -24.77
CA ILE A 164 2.39 -8.57 -23.68
C ILE A 164 3.45 -7.72 -22.97
N ALA A 165 4.36 -7.10 -23.74
CA ALA A 165 5.41 -6.26 -23.21
C ALA A 165 4.83 -5.07 -22.43
N GLY A 166 3.84 -4.37 -23.00
CA GLY A 166 3.14 -3.27 -22.36
C GLY A 166 2.53 -3.70 -21.02
N ALA A 167 1.73 -4.76 -21.03
CA ALA A 167 1.04 -5.26 -19.83
C ALA A 167 1.99 -5.65 -18.70
N VAL A 168 3.06 -6.39 -19.02
CA VAL A 168 4.07 -6.82 -18.04
C VAL A 168 4.87 -5.64 -17.51
N LEU A 169 5.37 -4.76 -18.38
CA LEU A 169 6.13 -3.57 -17.97
C LEU A 169 5.29 -2.61 -17.13
N GLY A 170 4.02 -2.42 -17.50
CA GLY A 170 3.04 -1.67 -16.73
C GLY A 170 2.88 -2.26 -15.34
N GLY A 171 2.62 -3.56 -15.24
CA GLY A 171 2.48 -4.30 -14.00
C GLY A 171 3.68 -4.17 -13.06
N ILE A 172 4.89 -4.35 -13.59
CA ILE A 172 6.14 -4.17 -12.83
C ILE A 172 6.25 -2.73 -12.30
N LYS A 173 5.97 -1.73 -13.14
CA LYS A 173 6.05 -0.32 -12.75
C LYS A 173 5.00 0.05 -11.70
N GLY A 174 3.80 -0.54 -11.78
CA GLY A 174 2.73 -0.33 -10.81
C GLY A 174 3.08 -0.85 -9.41
N GLU A 175 3.69 -2.04 -9.35
CA GLU A 175 4.10 -2.69 -8.09
C GLU A 175 5.29 -1.99 -7.42
N ARG A 176 6.24 -1.45 -8.20
CA ARG A 176 7.50 -0.89 -7.69
C ARG A 176 7.33 0.21 -6.64
N TRP A 177 6.17 0.86 -6.59
CA TRP A 177 5.86 1.88 -5.57
C TRP A 177 5.68 1.29 -4.17
N HIS A 178 5.12 0.07 -4.05
CA HIS A 178 4.96 -0.62 -2.77
C HIS A 178 6.26 -1.27 -2.28
N GLY A 179 7.10 -1.76 -3.19
CA GLY A 179 8.41 -2.33 -2.85
C GLY A 179 9.34 -1.35 -2.12
N LYS A 180 9.26 -0.05 -2.44
CA LYS A 180 10.04 0.99 -1.74
C LYS A 180 9.59 1.23 -0.30
N LEU A 181 8.29 1.14 -0.02
CA LEU A 181 7.75 1.33 1.33
C LEU A 181 7.99 0.08 2.19
N ALA A 182 7.83 -1.12 1.61
CA ALA A 182 8.14 -2.37 2.29
C ALA A 182 9.63 -2.53 2.59
N ALA A 183 10.51 -2.13 1.66
CA ALA A 183 11.97 -2.15 1.88
C ALA A 183 12.41 -1.14 2.96
N ARG A 184 11.77 0.03 3.06
CA ARG A 184 12.03 0.98 4.16
C ARG A 184 11.53 0.48 5.51
N ALA A 185 10.39 -0.22 5.56
CA ALA A 185 9.90 -0.84 6.78
C ALA A 185 10.77 -2.01 7.26
N TRP A 186 11.64 -2.55 6.40
CA TRP A 186 12.60 -3.62 6.71
C TRP A 186 14.04 -3.12 6.81
N SER A 187 14.30 -1.80 6.78
CA SER A 187 15.66 -1.31 6.93
C SER A 187 16.15 -1.55 8.36
N PRO A 188 17.42 -1.98 8.55
CA PRO A 188 18.03 -2.20 9.88
C PRO A 188 18.00 -0.98 10.81
N ASP A 189 17.74 0.19 10.23
CA ASP A 189 17.75 1.52 10.83
C ASP A 189 16.36 2.04 11.24
N VAL A 190 15.27 1.51 10.66
CA VAL A 190 13.89 1.99 10.89
C VAL A 190 12.88 0.85 11.20
N GLY A 191 13.20 -0.40 10.86
CA GLY A 191 12.30 -1.56 11.00
C GLY A 191 12.35 -2.29 12.36
N PRO A 192 11.61 -3.41 12.52
CA PRO A 192 11.63 -4.26 13.71
C PRO A 192 13.03 -4.69 14.24
N PRO A 193 14.04 -4.97 13.39
CA PRO A 193 15.40 -5.23 13.89
C PRO A 193 16.09 -3.96 14.43
N ALA A 194 15.74 -2.77 13.95
CA ALA A 194 16.30 -1.51 14.44
C ALA A 194 15.87 -1.21 15.88
N VAL A 195 14.61 -1.50 16.21
CA VAL A 195 14.10 -1.35 17.57
C VAL A 195 14.71 -2.39 18.52
N ALA A 196 14.92 -3.63 18.05
CA ALA A 196 15.60 -4.66 18.84
C ALA A 196 17.04 -4.25 19.23
N HIS A 197 17.82 -3.71 18.27
CA HIS A 197 19.17 -3.24 18.57
C HIS A 197 19.21 -2.04 19.53
N ARG A 198 18.25 -1.11 19.43
CA ARG A 198 18.15 -0.01 20.42
C ARG A 198 17.82 -0.52 21.82
N GLU A 199 16.93 -1.50 21.93
CA GLU A 199 16.58 -2.09 23.23
C GLU A 199 17.77 -2.82 23.88
N GLU A 200 18.57 -3.52 23.07
CA GLU A 200 19.83 -4.16 23.50
C GLU A 200 20.86 -3.14 23.95
N ASP A 201 21.12 -2.09 23.15
CA ASP A 201 22.06 -1.02 23.47
C ASP A 201 21.66 -0.28 24.77
N GLU A 202 20.37 0.00 24.94
CA GLU A 202 19.85 0.62 26.17
C GLU A 202 19.97 -0.31 27.38
N ALA A 203 19.79 -1.63 27.20
CA ALA A 203 19.98 -2.60 28.27
C ALA A 203 21.44 -2.67 28.71
N GLU A 204 22.39 -2.66 27.77
CA GLU A 204 23.81 -2.61 28.07
C GLU A 204 24.21 -1.31 28.80
N GLN A 205 23.70 -0.16 28.36
CA GLN A 205 23.96 1.11 29.04
C GLN A 205 23.45 1.10 30.48
N ARG A 206 22.21 0.65 30.70
CA ARG A 206 21.63 0.52 32.05
C ARG A 206 22.47 -0.41 32.93
N GLN A 207 23.06 -1.46 32.35
CA GLN A 207 23.93 -2.37 33.09
C GLN A 207 25.25 -1.71 33.47
N ARG A 208 25.91 -1.01 32.54
CA ARG A 208 27.16 -0.27 32.79
C ARG A 208 26.97 0.83 33.85
N GLU A 209 25.83 1.52 33.83
CA GLU A 209 25.50 2.52 34.85
C GLU A 209 25.34 1.91 36.24
N ARG A 210 24.70 0.74 36.35
CA ARG A 210 24.57 0.02 37.62
C ARG A 210 25.93 -0.41 38.15
N GLU A 211 26.76 -0.97 37.29
CA GLU A 211 28.14 -1.35 37.65
C GLU A 211 28.93 -0.13 38.12
N GLN A 212 28.86 1.01 37.42
CA GLN A 212 29.53 2.24 37.85
C GLN A 212 29.01 2.75 39.20
N GLN A 213 27.70 2.71 39.44
CA GLN A 213 27.11 3.10 40.73
C GLN A 213 27.54 2.15 41.86
N GLU A 214 27.68 0.85 41.59
CA GLU A 214 28.20 -0.11 42.57
C GLU A 214 29.67 0.16 42.89
N HIS A 215 30.51 0.42 41.87
CA HIS A 215 31.91 0.77 42.08
C HIS A 215 32.06 2.09 42.86
N GLN A 216 31.22 3.09 42.60
CA GLN A 216 31.19 4.32 43.39
C GLN A 216 30.77 4.06 44.83
N ARG A 217 29.72 3.27 45.07
CA ARG A 217 29.28 2.89 46.43
C ARG A 217 30.36 2.15 47.20
N GLN A 218 31.09 1.24 46.55
CA GLN A 218 32.21 0.53 47.17
C GLN A 218 33.37 1.47 47.51
N GLN A 219 33.72 2.38 46.60
CA GLN A 219 34.75 3.40 46.87
C GLN A 219 34.34 4.34 48.01
N GLU A 220 33.07 4.72 48.08
CA GLU A 220 32.54 5.58 49.13
C GLU A 220 32.54 4.86 50.48
N GLN A 221 32.16 3.58 50.52
CA GLN A 221 32.30 2.73 51.73
C GLN A 221 33.76 2.56 52.14
N ALA A 222 34.68 2.35 51.21
CA ALA A 222 36.11 2.24 51.50
C ALA A 222 36.74 3.57 51.95
N ARG A 223 36.15 4.71 51.55
CA ARG A 223 36.55 6.05 52.00
C ARG A 223 35.93 6.44 53.35
N ARG A 224 34.95 5.69 53.87
CA ARG A 224 34.45 5.93 55.22
C ARG A 224 35.57 5.58 56.20
N PRO A 225 36.07 6.54 57.00
CA PRO A 225 37.03 6.25 58.04
C PRO A 225 36.45 5.18 58.98
N TRP A 226 37.28 4.25 59.42
CA TRP A 226 36.89 3.28 60.45
C TRP A 226 36.62 4.04 61.76
N ASP A 227 35.39 4.45 62.01
CA ASP A 227 35.00 4.85 63.35
C ASP A 227 34.89 3.58 64.20
N THR A 228 36.03 3.19 64.77
CA THR A 228 36.12 2.38 65.97
C THR A 228 35.44 3.15 67.12
N THR A 229 34.13 2.98 67.27
CA THR A 229 33.49 3.17 68.57
C THR A 229 32.72 1.89 68.89
N GLY A 230 33.07 1.32 70.04
CA GLY A 230 32.72 -0.03 70.43
C GLY A 230 31.23 -0.34 70.36
N SER A 231 30.96 -1.63 70.21
CA SER A 231 29.71 -2.26 70.60
C SER A 231 29.33 -1.87 72.03
N THR A 232 28.51 -0.84 72.17
CA THR A 232 27.70 -0.63 73.37
C THR A 232 26.52 -1.59 73.25
N PRO A 233 26.28 -2.50 74.21
CA PRO A 233 25.05 -3.29 74.21
C PRO A 233 23.87 -2.33 74.24
N ALA A 234 22.89 -2.54 73.37
CA ALA A 234 21.65 -1.77 73.40
C ALA A 234 21.01 -1.93 74.78
N THR A 235 21.07 -0.88 75.60
CA THR A 235 20.28 -0.76 76.82
C THR A 235 18.83 -0.57 76.37
N GLU A 236 17.97 -1.54 76.66
CA GLU A 236 16.51 -1.41 76.53
C GLU A 236 16.04 -0.15 77.28
N PRO A 237 15.27 0.76 76.66
CA PRO A 237 14.59 1.79 77.42
C PRO A 237 13.47 1.15 78.23
N ALA A 238 13.54 1.37 79.55
CA ALA A 238 12.53 0.98 80.51
C ALA A 238 11.14 1.50 80.11
N TYR A 239 10.14 0.62 80.17
CA TYR A 239 8.73 0.94 80.05
C TYR A 239 8.33 1.86 81.20
N GLN A 240 8.21 3.17 80.95
CA GLN A 240 7.75 4.14 81.94
C GLN A 240 6.25 4.34 81.74
N GLY A 241 5.47 3.77 82.66
CA GLY A 241 4.01 3.83 82.65
C GLY A 241 3.50 5.27 82.75
N GLY A 242 2.69 5.67 81.77
CA GLY A 242 1.83 6.85 81.82
C GLY A 242 0.39 6.42 81.54
N GLN A 243 -0.51 6.70 82.48
CA GLN A 243 -1.96 6.48 82.35
C GLN A 243 -2.56 7.32 81.20
N PRO A 244 -3.46 6.76 80.36
CA PRO A 244 -4.27 7.56 79.45
C PRO A 244 -5.43 8.27 80.19
N PRO A 245 -5.90 9.46 79.73
CA PRO A 245 -7.05 10.15 80.30
C PRO A 245 -8.36 9.39 80.06
N ALA A 246 -9.30 9.59 80.98
CA ALA A 246 -10.55 8.85 81.09
C ALA A 246 -11.74 9.66 80.55
N ASP A 247 -12.14 9.43 79.28
CA ASP A 247 -13.39 9.95 78.72
C ASP A 247 -13.57 9.65 77.21
N ALA A 248 -14.07 8.45 76.87
CA ALA A 248 -14.98 8.24 75.73
C ALA A 248 -15.57 6.82 75.76
N GLY A 249 -16.90 6.72 75.78
CA GLY A 249 -17.69 5.48 75.86
C GLY A 249 -17.77 4.68 74.53
N PRO A 250 -18.56 3.59 74.51
CA PRO A 250 -18.37 2.47 73.59
C PRO A 250 -19.35 2.45 72.40
N THR A 251 -18.86 2.07 71.21
CA THR A 251 -19.66 1.46 70.11
C THR A 251 -18.74 0.54 69.30
N THR A 252 -18.83 -0.79 69.43
CA THR A 252 -19.61 -1.72 68.56
C THR A 252 -19.25 -1.54 67.07
N SER A 253 -18.63 -2.43 66.31
CA SER A 253 -18.76 -3.89 66.09
C SER A 253 -18.98 -4.09 64.58
N GLY A 254 -18.23 -5.02 63.99
CA GLY A 254 -18.60 -5.73 62.76
C GLY A 254 -18.09 -5.11 61.46
N ASP A 255 -17.91 -5.86 60.39
CA ASP A 255 -17.83 -7.30 60.16
C ASP A 255 -17.38 -7.45 58.70
N TRP A 256 -16.85 -8.62 58.34
CA TRP A 256 -16.22 -8.90 57.05
C TRP A 256 -17.23 -9.12 55.92
N ASP A 257 -16.77 -8.78 54.70
CA ASP A 257 -17.03 -9.45 53.42
C ASP A 257 -18.48 -9.80 53.02
N GLN A 258 -19.04 -9.10 52.02
CA GLN A 258 -19.96 -9.72 51.04
C GLN A 258 -19.81 -9.10 49.65
N SER A 259 -19.51 -9.98 48.70
CA SER A 259 -19.79 -9.88 47.27
C SER A 259 -21.24 -9.52 46.98
N GLU A 260 -21.51 -8.68 45.97
CA GLU A 260 -22.60 -8.96 45.02
C GLU A 260 -22.56 -8.09 43.76
N THR A 261 -22.92 -8.77 42.69
CA THR A 261 -23.11 -8.41 41.29
C THR A 261 -23.89 -7.11 41.05
N ARG A 262 -23.49 -6.31 40.06
CA ARG A 262 -24.43 -5.41 39.38
C ARG A 262 -24.25 -5.44 37.86
N THR A 263 -25.40 -5.59 37.23
CA THR A 263 -25.70 -6.01 35.86
C THR A 263 -25.61 -4.89 34.84
N TRP A 264 -25.56 -5.32 33.59
CA TRP A 264 -25.48 -4.59 32.32
C TRP A 264 -26.79 -3.86 31.95
N GLY A 265 -26.70 -2.68 31.30
CA GLY A 265 -27.73 -2.08 30.44
C GLY A 265 -28.57 -0.94 31.02
N ASP A 266 -28.26 0.32 30.68
CA ASP A 266 -29.02 1.15 29.71
C ASP A 266 -28.56 2.63 29.71
N SER A 267 -28.32 3.14 28.50
CA SER A 267 -27.78 4.43 28.02
C SER A 267 -28.72 5.65 28.29
N PRO A 268 -28.36 6.96 28.10
CA PRO A 268 -27.68 7.48 26.89
C PRO A 268 -26.82 8.78 26.99
N ASP A 269 -26.07 9.03 25.91
CA ASP A 269 -25.54 10.32 25.44
C ASP A 269 -24.41 11.04 26.22
N GLY A 270 -23.20 11.01 25.64
CA GLY A 270 -22.10 11.91 26.01
C GLY A 270 -20.76 11.49 25.43
N GLY A 271 -20.44 11.95 24.22
CA GLY A 271 -19.16 11.68 23.55
C GLY A 271 -17.93 12.20 24.34
N PRO A 272 -16.71 11.73 24.03
CA PRO A 272 -15.51 12.11 24.76
C PRO A 272 -15.18 13.60 24.59
N THR A 273 -14.96 14.27 25.71
CA THR A 273 -14.50 15.65 25.82
C THR A 273 -13.08 15.82 25.25
N PRO A 274 -12.78 16.89 24.50
CA PRO A 274 -11.42 17.21 24.08
C PRO A 274 -10.59 17.72 25.27
N VAL A 275 -9.36 17.24 25.38
CA VAL A 275 -8.34 17.74 26.32
C VAL A 275 -7.93 19.15 25.88
N ALA A 276 -8.03 20.12 26.80
CA ALA A 276 -7.62 21.50 26.60
C ALA A 276 -6.09 21.63 26.67
N ASP A 277 -5.53 22.31 25.67
CA ASP A 277 -4.15 22.76 25.56
C ASP A 277 -3.94 24.00 26.44
N PRO A 278 -3.03 24.01 27.42
CA PRO A 278 -2.81 25.14 28.30
C PRO A 278 -1.61 25.95 27.79
N ASP A 279 -1.76 26.62 26.65
CA ASP A 279 -0.89 27.75 26.32
C ASP A 279 -1.67 28.88 25.65
N GLY A 280 -1.60 30.02 26.32
CA GLY A 280 -2.46 31.18 26.16
C GLY A 280 -2.21 32.00 24.90
N ASP A 281 -3.33 32.39 24.30
CA ASP A 281 -3.78 33.78 24.29
C ASP A 281 -2.80 34.86 23.78
N ARG A 282 -3.01 35.24 22.51
CA ARG A 282 -2.93 36.64 22.10
C ARG A 282 -4.17 36.99 21.28
N GLY A 283 -5.09 37.72 21.91
CA GLY A 283 -6.04 38.58 21.20
C GLY A 283 -5.30 39.56 20.27
N SER A 284 -5.93 40.17 19.28
CA SER A 284 -7.29 40.70 19.27
C SER A 284 -7.64 41.26 17.89
N SER A 285 -8.95 41.46 17.68
CA SER A 285 -9.61 42.38 16.73
C SER A 285 -9.66 42.04 15.23
N GLY A 286 -10.88 41.79 14.75
CA GLY A 286 -11.27 41.83 13.32
C GLY A 286 -11.20 43.27 12.73
N PRO A 287 -11.78 43.57 11.54
CA PRO A 287 -13.05 43.06 11.02
C PRO A 287 -13.05 42.60 9.54
N GLN A 288 -14.16 41.97 9.15
CA GLN A 288 -14.58 41.65 7.78
C GLN A 288 -14.57 42.90 6.87
N ASP A 289 -14.08 42.80 5.62
CA ASP A 289 -14.80 43.37 4.45
C ASP A 289 -14.22 43.00 3.06
N ARG A 290 -15.11 42.39 2.25
CA ARG A 290 -15.37 42.49 0.79
C ARG A 290 -14.50 41.82 -0.31
N PRO A 291 -15.18 41.35 -1.40
CA PRO A 291 -14.57 40.78 -2.59
C PRO A 291 -14.02 41.83 -3.56
N ARG A 292 -12.89 41.51 -4.21
CA ARG A 292 -12.29 42.27 -5.32
C ARG A 292 -13.28 42.37 -6.50
N ARG A 293 -13.78 43.57 -6.76
CA ARG A 293 -14.31 43.97 -8.07
C ARG A 293 -13.16 44.45 -8.95
N GLU A 294 -12.93 43.76 -10.06
CA GLU A 294 -12.07 44.26 -11.14
C GLU A 294 -12.79 45.41 -11.88
N ARG A 295 -12.09 46.52 -12.11
CA ARG A 295 -12.57 47.63 -12.95
C ARG A 295 -12.15 47.39 -14.41
N PRO A 296 -12.96 47.79 -15.38
CA PRO A 296 -12.59 47.75 -16.79
C PRO A 296 -11.67 48.92 -17.17
N LEU A 297 -10.70 48.64 -18.03
CA LEU A 297 -9.82 49.63 -18.66
C LEU A 297 -10.62 50.47 -19.66
N ARG A 298 -10.63 51.79 -19.42
CA ARG A 298 -11.14 52.81 -20.32
C ARG A 298 -9.97 53.30 -21.18
N SER A 299 -9.90 52.90 -22.46
CA SER A 299 -9.10 53.62 -23.45
C SER A 299 -9.93 54.75 -24.02
N GLY A 300 -9.44 55.98 -23.82
CA GLY A 300 -10.00 57.18 -24.43
C GLY A 300 -9.53 57.29 -25.87
N GLY A 301 -10.45 57.72 -26.75
CA GLY A 301 -10.09 58.24 -28.06
C GLY A 301 -9.58 59.68 -27.98
N ARG A 302 -8.71 60.02 -28.94
CA ARG A 302 -8.68 61.29 -29.69
C ARG A 302 -7.58 61.22 -30.75
N GLY A 303 -7.92 61.61 -31.98
CA GLY A 303 -7.03 61.71 -33.14
C GLY A 303 -7.71 61.19 -34.38
#